data_AF-A0A2I1GBS4-F1
#
_entry.id   AF-A0A2I1GBS4-F1
#
_cell.length_a   1.000
_cell.length_b   1.000
_cell.length_c   1.000
_cell.angle_alpha   90.00
_cell.angle_beta   90.00
_cell.angle_gamma   90.00
#
_symmetry.space_group_name_H-M   'P 1'
#
loop_
_entity.id
_entity.type
_entity.pdbx_description
1 polymer ?
#
loop_
_entity_poly.entity_id
_entity_poly.type
_entity_poly.pdbx_seq_one_letter_code
_entity_poly.pdbx_strand_id
1 'polypeptide(L)'
;MVIEVGYRESPRSLHGLAPFYLSPRTTIMIYLAIKIYPVRTHYPGRKPMVAMLYQRSSQTHNIPTRMISFGNAPLDNRVVNYFLGIGVNVTGVGIPGAPPCNTPNIPTYQLQIPAAEIFNRTPFILPTINFDLDLWEIQDRVLRP
;
A
#
# COMPACT_ATOMS: atom_id res chain seq x y z
N MET A 1 -12.66 7.63 -1.53
CA MET A 1 -11.52 6.69 -1.53
C MET A 1 -11.91 5.43 -2.30
N VAL A 2 -10.97 4.80 -2.98
CA VAL A 2 -11.14 3.46 -3.58
C VAL A 2 -10.07 2.54 -3.00
N ILE A 3 -10.45 1.31 -2.66
CA ILE A 3 -9.54 0.25 -2.24
C ILE A 3 -9.67 -0.90 -3.22
N GLU A 4 -8.54 -1.34 -3.78
CA GLU A 4 -8.47 -2.53 -4.63
C GLU A 4 -7.59 -3.57 -3.94
N VAL A 5 -8.10 -4.80 -3.80
CA VAL A 5 -7.35 -5.92 -3.23
C VAL A 5 -7.11 -6.94 -4.34
N GLY A 6 -5.89 -6.94 -4.88
CA GLY A 6 -5.52 -7.84 -5.96
C GLY A 6 -5.00 -9.18 -5.44
N TYR A 7 -5.60 -10.28 -5.87
CA TYR A 7 -5.10 -11.63 -5.60
C TYR A 7 -4.44 -12.23 -6.84
N ARG A 8 -4.99 -11.99 -8.04
CA ARG A 8 -4.46 -12.48 -9.32
C ARG A 8 -3.71 -11.41 -10.09
N GLU A 9 -4.12 -10.16 -9.91
CA GLU A 9 -3.62 -8.96 -10.55
C GLU A 9 -2.15 -8.77 -10.19
N SER A 10 -1.33 -8.36 -11.16
CA SER A 10 0.05 -7.97 -10.86
C SER A 10 0.09 -6.58 -10.21
N PRO A 11 1.12 -6.25 -9.41
CA PRO A 11 1.32 -4.90 -8.91
C PRO A 11 1.29 -3.83 -10.01
N ARG A 12 1.85 -4.14 -11.18
CA ARG A 12 1.82 -3.25 -12.35
C ARG A 12 0.41 -3.04 -12.89
N SER A 13 -0.42 -4.08 -12.90
CA SER A 13 -1.83 -3.97 -13.31
C SER A 13 -2.62 -3.07 -12.36
N LEU A 14 -2.43 -3.26 -11.05
CA LEU A 14 -3.05 -2.40 -10.03
C LEU A 14 -2.58 -0.94 -10.17
N HIS A 15 -1.26 -0.73 -10.34
CA HIS A 15 -0.69 0.60 -10.61
C HIS A 15 -1.32 1.26 -11.85
N GLY A 16 -1.56 0.49 -12.92
CA GLY A 16 -2.18 0.96 -14.15
C GLY A 16 -3.62 1.50 -13.99
N LEU A 17 -4.29 1.23 -12.88
CA LEU A 17 -5.62 1.77 -12.59
C LEU A 17 -5.57 3.18 -11.99
N ALA A 18 -4.42 3.63 -11.49
CA ALA A 18 -4.29 4.95 -10.84
C ALA A 18 -4.72 6.11 -11.76
N PRO A 19 -4.34 6.17 -13.06
CA PRO A 19 -4.79 7.23 -13.96
C PRO A 19 -6.30 7.27 -14.17
N PHE A 20 -6.98 6.13 -14.07
CA PHE A 20 -8.45 6.08 -14.17
C PHE A 20 -9.09 6.61 -12.89
N TYR A 21 -8.72 6.06 -11.73
CA TYR A 21 -9.28 6.46 -10.45
C TYR A 21 -8.97 7.90 -10.08
N LEU A 22 -7.77 8.40 -10.41
CA LEU A 22 -7.33 9.75 -10.07
C LEU A 22 -7.47 10.73 -11.25
N SER A 23 -8.20 10.34 -12.30
CA SER A 23 -8.50 11.23 -13.42
C SER A 23 -9.30 12.46 -12.96
N PRO A 24 -9.31 13.56 -13.73
CA PRO A 24 -10.17 14.72 -13.48
C PRO A 24 -11.69 14.42 -13.56
N ARG A 25 -12.08 13.22 -14.02
CA ARG A 25 -13.48 12.81 -14.17
C ARG A 25 -14.08 12.25 -12.88
N THR A 26 -13.28 12.02 -11.86
CA THR A 26 -13.71 11.53 -10.55
C THR A 26 -13.30 12.52 -9.47
N THR A 27 -13.95 12.44 -8.31
CA THR A 27 -13.59 13.17 -7.09
C THR A 27 -12.80 12.29 -6.11
N ILE A 28 -12.31 11.14 -6.56
CA ILE A 28 -11.58 10.19 -5.72
C ILE A 28 -10.26 10.84 -5.29
N MET A 29 -10.08 11.06 -4.00
CA MET A 29 -8.86 11.65 -3.43
C MET A 29 -7.77 10.61 -3.19
N ILE A 30 -8.15 9.38 -2.88
CA ILE A 30 -7.24 8.30 -2.49
C ILE A 30 -7.58 7.04 -3.29
N TYR A 31 -6.55 6.43 -3.85
CA TYR A 31 -6.57 5.06 -4.33
C TYR A 31 -5.56 4.24 -3.53
N LEU A 32 -6.03 3.20 -2.83
CA LEU A 32 -5.20 2.26 -2.08
C LEU A 32 -5.26 0.90 -2.77
N ALA A 33 -4.13 0.43 -3.28
CA ALA A 33 -4.00 -0.90 -3.84
C ALA A 33 -3.26 -1.81 -2.88
N ILE A 34 -3.86 -2.96 -2.54
CA ILE A 34 -3.24 -4.00 -1.73
C ILE A 34 -3.06 -5.23 -2.61
N LYS A 35 -1.82 -5.65 -2.81
CA LYS A 35 -1.51 -6.91 -3.48
C LYS A 35 -1.25 -7.99 -2.45
N ILE A 36 -2.03 -9.07 -2.51
CA ILE A 36 -1.79 -10.31 -1.78
C ILE A 36 -1.26 -11.33 -2.79
N TYR A 37 -0.08 -11.89 -2.55
CA TYR A 37 0.46 -12.93 -3.41
C TYR A 37 -0.09 -14.30 -3.01
N PRO A 38 -0.38 -15.19 -3.97
CA PRO A 38 -0.71 -16.57 -3.66
C PRO A 38 0.48 -17.25 -2.97
N VAL A 39 0.16 -18.29 -2.20
CA VAL A 39 1.20 -19.13 -1.58
C VAL A 39 2.05 -19.74 -2.68
N ARG A 40 3.37 -19.58 -2.59
CA ARG A 40 4.29 -20.27 -3.51
C ARG A 40 4.38 -21.73 -3.09
N THR A 41 4.19 -22.65 -4.03
CA THR A 41 4.30 -24.11 -3.81
C THR A 41 5.64 -24.50 -3.16
N HIS A 42 6.72 -23.81 -3.54
CA HIS A 42 8.07 -24.07 -3.01
C HIS A 42 8.35 -23.44 -1.63
N TYR A 43 7.49 -22.55 -1.14
CA TYR A 43 7.65 -21.88 0.16
C TYR A 43 6.28 -21.81 0.87
N PRO A 44 5.78 -22.96 1.37
CA PRO A 44 4.48 -23.00 2.04
C PRO A 44 4.46 -22.05 3.24
N GLY A 45 3.32 -21.40 3.45
CA GLY A 45 3.11 -20.45 4.54
C GLY A 45 3.69 -19.05 4.30
N ARG A 46 4.57 -18.84 3.30
CA ARG A 46 5.08 -17.52 2.94
C ARG A 46 4.13 -16.79 1.99
N LYS A 47 3.61 -15.64 2.43
CA LYS A 47 2.79 -14.73 1.64
C LYS A 47 3.38 -13.32 1.69
N PRO A 48 4.16 -12.92 0.67
CA PRO A 48 4.48 -11.52 0.51
C PRO A 48 3.21 -10.74 0.19
N MET A 49 3.16 -9.49 0.62
CA MET A 49 2.07 -8.55 0.36
C MET A 49 2.65 -7.16 0.15
N VAL A 50 1.91 -6.27 -0.53
CA VAL A 50 2.35 -4.88 -0.67
C VAL A 50 1.17 -3.94 -0.73
N ALA A 51 1.27 -2.85 0.01
CA ALA A 51 0.34 -1.74 -0.05
C ALA A 51 0.94 -0.61 -0.89
N MET A 52 0.16 -0.05 -1.81
CA MET A 52 0.52 1.08 -2.66
C MET A 52 -0.54 2.17 -2.48
N LEU A 53 -0.15 3.28 -1.88
CA LEU A 53 -1.02 4.42 -1.63
C LEU A 53 -0.81 5.49 -2.70
N TYR A 54 -1.90 5.93 -3.32
CA TYR A 54 -1.92 7.01 -4.30
C TYR A 54 -2.84 8.12 -3.79
N GLN A 55 -2.37 9.36 -3.89
CA GLN A 55 -3.05 10.54 -3.36
C GLN A 55 -3.19 11.59 -4.47
N ARG A 56 -4.42 12.10 -4.67
CA ARG A 56 -4.69 13.15 -5.66
C ARG A 56 -3.96 14.45 -5.36
N SER A 57 -3.75 14.75 -4.09
CA SER A 57 -3.00 15.92 -3.60
C SER A 57 -1.51 15.89 -3.97
N SER A 58 -0.98 14.72 -4.36
CA SER A 58 0.41 14.57 -4.78
C SER A 58 0.67 15.22 -6.14
N GLN A 59 1.84 15.83 -6.31
CA GLN A 59 2.32 16.33 -7.60
C GLN A 59 2.41 15.23 -8.66
N THR A 60 2.62 13.99 -8.23
CA THR A 60 2.70 12.80 -9.08
C THR A 60 1.58 11.82 -8.73
N HIS A 61 0.32 12.26 -8.76
CA HIS A 61 -0.84 11.47 -8.29
C HIS A 61 -0.99 10.08 -8.95
N ASN A 62 -0.45 9.85 -10.15
CA ASN A 62 -0.46 8.53 -10.80
C ASN A 62 0.64 7.58 -10.33
N ILE A 63 1.53 8.04 -9.45
CA ILE A 63 2.63 7.30 -8.85
C ILE A 63 2.33 7.15 -7.36
N PRO A 64 2.53 5.96 -6.75
CA PRO A 64 2.24 5.81 -5.34
C PRO A 64 3.18 6.66 -4.49
N THR A 65 2.62 7.40 -3.53
CA THR A 65 3.36 8.22 -2.56
C THR A 65 4.01 7.37 -1.47
N ARG A 66 3.43 6.20 -1.21
CA ARG A 66 3.95 5.19 -0.29
C ARG A 66 3.78 3.80 -0.89
N MET A 67 4.82 2.99 -0.81
CA MET A 67 4.79 1.58 -1.17
C MET A 67 5.47 0.76 -0.08
N ILE A 68 4.68 -0.01 0.67
CA ILE A 68 5.15 -0.76 1.84
C ILE A 68 4.97 -2.25 1.59
N SER A 69 6.10 -2.96 1.49
CA SER A 69 6.16 -4.43 1.50
C SER A 69 5.83 -4.92 2.90
N PHE A 70 4.83 -5.79 3.02
CA PHE A 70 4.43 -6.41 4.28
C PHE A 70 4.11 -7.89 4.03
N GLY A 71 3.57 -8.60 5.02
CA GLY A 71 3.49 -10.05 4.97
C GLY A 71 4.68 -10.70 5.68
N ASN A 72 4.75 -12.02 5.63
CA ASN A 72 5.82 -12.78 6.28
C ASN A 72 6.95 -13.19 5.31
N ALA A 73 7.03 -12.52 4.15
CA ALA A 73 8.03 -12.80 3.12
C ALA A 73 8.34 -11.56 2.26
N PRO A 74 9.55 -11.46 1.71
CA PRO A 74 9.94 -10.35 0.86
C PRO A 74 9.23 -10.39 -0.50
N LEU A 75 9.07 -9.21 -1.11
CA LEU A 75 8.64 -9.10 -2.51
C LEU A 75 9.70 -9.64 -3.46
N ASP A 76 9.26 -9.98 -4.67
CA ASP A 76 10.17 -10.34 -5.76
C ASP A 76 10.98 -9.11 -6.20
N ASN A 77 12.29 -9.26 -6.36
CA ASN A 77 13.18 -8.17 -6.77
C ASN A 77 12.75 -7.51 -8.09
N ARG A 78 12.08 -8.25 -9.00
CA ARG A 78 11.56 -7.66 -10.24
C ARG A 78 10.49 -6.62 -9.98
N VAL A 79 9.65 -6.82 -8.96
CA VAL A 79 8.61 -5.87 -8.54
C VAL A 79 9.28 -4.65 -7.92
N VAL A 80 10.23 -4.86 -7.00
CA VAL A 80 10.97 -3.77 -6.35
C VAL A 80 11.68 -2.90 -7.40
N ASN A 81 12.40 -3.52 -8.33
CA ASN A 81 13.14 -2.82 -9.38
C ASN A 81 12.22 -2.07 -10.35
N TYR A 82 11.02 -2.60 -10.65
CA TYR A 82 10.05 -1.89 -11.48
C TYR A 82 9.61 -0.57 -10.84
N PHE A 83 9.23 -0.60 -9.57
CA PHE A 83 8.76 0.60 -8.87
C PHE A 83 9.89 1.60 -8.63
N LEU A 84 11.10 1.11 -8.34
CA LEU A 84 12.29 1.95 -8.27
C LEU A 84 12.55 2.67 -9.60
N GLY A 85 12.40 1.97 -10.73
CA GLY A 85 12.57 2.53 -12.07
C GLY A 85 11.57 3.63 -12.44
N ILE A 86 10.43 3.73 -11.75
CA ILE A 86 9.46 4.82 -11.90
C ILE A 86 9.52 5.83 -10.74
N GLY A 87 10.58 5.79 -9.92
CA GLY A 87 10.86 6.76 -8.87
C GLY A 87 10.20 6.47 -7.52
N VAL A 88 9.75 5.24 -7.26
CA VAL A 88 9.10 4.84 -6.00
C VAL A 88 10.02 3.92 -5.21
N ASN A 89 10.35 4.33 -3.99
CA ASN A 89 11.06 3.47 -3.05
C ASN A 89 10.09 2.54 -2.33
N VAL A 90 10.40 1.25 -2.33
CA VAL A 90 9.71 0.24 -1.51
C VAL A 90 10.35 0.19 -0.14
N THR A 91 9.53 0.21 0.91
CA THR A 91 9.96 0.01 2.31
C THR A 91 9.39 -1.28 2.89
N GLY A 92 9.80 -1.66 4.10
CA GLY A 92 9.23 -2.80 4.82
C GLY A 92 9.91 -4.14 4.51
N VAL A 93 9.16 -5.24 4.61
CA VAL A 93 9.70 -6.61 4.63
C VAL A 93 10.54 -6.90 3.39
N GLY A 94 11.78 -7.34 3.61
CA GLY A 94 12.75 -7.64 2.54
C GLY A 94 13.67 -6.48 2.16
N ILE A 95 13.45 -5.29 2.73
CA ILE A 95 14.33 -4.14 2.55
C ILE A 95 15.36 -4.10 3.70
N PRO A 96 16.65 -3.84 3.43
CA PRO A 96 17.68 -3.79 4.47
C PRO A 96 17.31 -2.83 5.62
N GLY A 97 17.44 -3.30 6.86
CA GLY A 97 17.15 -2.52 8.07
C GLY A 97 15.67 -2.45 8.46
N ALA A 98 14.75 -2.96 7.65
CA ALA A 98 13.34 -3.02 8.02
C ALA A 98 13.09 -4.18 9.03
N PRO A 99 12.33 -3.94 10.12
CA PRO A 99 11.95 -4.99 11.05
C PRO A 99 10.96 -5.97 10.39
N PRO A 100 10.75 -7.20 10.89
CA PRO A 100 9.66 -8.06 10.41
C PRO A 100 8.28 -7.44 10.70
N CYS A 101 7.28 -7.73 9.87
CA CYS A 101 5.89 -7.36 10.12
C CYS A 101 5.22 -8.48 10.95
N ASN A 102 5.45 -8.52 12.27
CA ASN A 102 5.01 -9.66 13.10
C ASN A 102 4.23 -9.28 14.37
N THR A 103 4.13 -7.99 14.69
CA THR A 103 3.31 -7.49 15.79
C THR A 103 2.56 -6.22 15.36
N PRO A 104 1.44 -5.86 16.02
CA PRO A 104 0.74 -4.61 15.76
C PRO A 104 1.61 -3.40 16.09
N ASN A 105 1.23 -2.24 15.57
CA ASN A 105 1.78 -0.92 15.90
C ASN A 105 3.26 -0.71 15.58
N ILE A 106 3.86 -1.55 14.72
CA ILE A 106 5.24 -1.31 14.25
C ILE A 106 5.22 -0.09 13.32
N PRO A 107 6.00 0.98 13.60
CA PRO A 107 5.93 2.23 12.84
C PRO A 107 6.14 2.09 11.32
N THR A 108 7.04 1.19 10.91
CA THR A 108 7.31 0.91 9.48
C THR A 108 6.08 0.39 8.73
N TYR A 109 5.13 -0.22 9.44
CA TYR A 109 3.94 -0.85 8.88
C TYR A 109 2.65 -0.08 9.16
N GLN A 110 2.76 1.15 9.68
CA GLN A 110 1.64 2.07 9.82
C GLN A 110 1.51 2.89 8.54
N LEU A 111 0.46 2.63 7.76
CA LEU A 111 0.14 3.45 6.61
C LEU A 111 -0.73 4.62 7.05
N GLN A 112 -0.11 5.78 7.21
CA GLN A 112 -0.80 7.00 7.64
C GLN A 112 -1.53 7.64 6.47
N ILE A 113 -2.83 7.85 6.63
CA ILE A 113 -3.70 8.44 5.62
C ILE A 113 -4.33 9.71 6.21
N PRO A 114 -4.10 10.90 5.62
CA PRO A 114 -4.70 12.13 6.13
C PRO A 114 -6.23 12.06 6.14
N ALA A 115 -6.85 12.35 7.30
CA ALA A 115 -8.31 12.35 7.44
C ALA A 115 -8.99 13.33 6.46
N ALA A 116 -8.32 14.45 6.18
CA ALA A 116 -8.78 15.46 5.23
C ALA A 116 -8.93 14.92 3.79
N GLU A 117 -8.21 13.85 3.44
CA GLU A 117 -8.30 13.19 2.13
C GLU A 117 -9.36 12.07 2.11
N ILE A 118 -9.81 11.62 3.28
CA ILE A 118 -10.87 10.61 3.43
C ILE A 118 -12.25 11.28 3.49
N PHE A 119 -12.40 12.31 4.33
CA PHE A 119 -13.69 12.96 4.58
C PHE A 119 -13.84 14.29 3.84
N ASN A 120 -14.95 14.41 3.12
CA ASN A 120 -15.34 15.67 2.51
C ASN A 120 -15.74 16.68 3.61
N ARG A 121 -15.21 17.91 3.54
CA ARG A 121 -15.45 19.00 4.51
C ARG A 121 -14.87 18.78 5.92
N THR A 122 -13.68 18.19 6.02
CA THR A 122 -12.94 18.19 7.30
C THR A 122 -12.67 19.65 7.72
N PRO A 123 -13.12 20.11 8.91
CA PRO A 123 -12.93 21.49 9.33
C PRO A 123 -11.44 21.85 9.36
N PHE A 124 -11.08 22.95 8.72
CA PHE A 124 -9.69 23.47 8.63
C PHE A 124 -9.05 23.78 10.01
N ILE A 125 -9.86 23.78 11.06
CA ILE A 125 -9.51 24.14 12.44
C ILE A 125 -9.02 22.91 13.23
N LEU A 126 -9.24 21.69 12.72
CA LEU A 126 -8.72 20.49 13.38
C LEU A 126 -7.21 20.36 13.10
N PRO A 127 -6.42 19.90 14.08
CA PRO A 127 -5.03 19.51 13.82
C PRO A 127 -5.00 18.43 12.72
N THR A 128 -3.85 18.27 12.04
CA THR A 128 -3.68 17.21 11.05
C THR A 128 -3.90 15.85 11.71
N ILE A 129 -5.08 15.28 11.52
CA ILE A 129 -5.45 13.95 12.00
C ILE A 129 -5.14 12.96 10.86
N ASN A 130 -4.44 11.88 11.20
CA ASN A 130 -4.19 10.76 10.31
C ASN A 130 -5.00 9.55 10.78
N PHE A 131 -5.48 8.76 9.82
CA PHE A 131 -5.90 7.40 10.02
C PHE A 131 -4.69 6.49 9.80
N ASP A 132 -4.29 5.78 10.85
CA ASP A 132 -3.20 4.82 10.76
C ASP A 132 -3.79 3.45 10.43
N LEU A 133 -3.55 3.01 9.19
CA LEU A 133 -3.88 1.65 8.77
C LEU A 133 -2.72 0.73 9.11
N ASP A 134 -2.92 -0.14 10.10
CA ASP A 134 -1.93 -1.13 10.49
C ASP A 134 -1.90 -2.30 9.49
N LEU A 135 -0.82 -2.39 8.70
CA LEU A 135 -0.64 -3.47 7.72
C LEU A 135 -0.41 -4.84 8.37
N TRP A 136 0.03 -4.89 9.64
CA TRP A 136 0.12 -6.15 10.38
C TRP A 136 -1.27 -6.75 10.60
N GLU A 137 -2.30 -5.95 10.92
CA GLU A 137 -3.66 -6.48 11.12
C GLU A 137 -4.22 -7.08 9.83
N ILE A 138 -3.91 -6.47 8.68
CA ILE A 138 -4.31 -7.00 7.38
C ILE A 138 -3.59 -8.33 7.11
N GLN A 139 -2.27 -8.36 7.32
CA GLN A 139 -1.50 -9.60 7.21
C GLN A 139 -2.09 -10.68 8.11
N ASP A 140 -2.43 -10.34 9.35
CA ASP A 140 -2.87 -11.28 10.34
C ASP A 140 -4.15 -12.01 9.91
N ARG A 141 -5.15 -11.23 9.47
CA ARG A 141 -6.40 -11.76 8.91
C ARG A 141 -6.19 -12.60 7.65
N VAL A 142 -5.17 -12.30 6.84
CA VAL A 142 -4.88 -13.05 5.59
C VAL A 142 -4.09 -14.35 5.84
N LEU A 143 -3.26 -14.38 6.88
CA LEU A 143 -2.48 -15.55 7.28
C LEU A 143 -3.28 -16.48 8.21
N ARG A 144 -4.22 -15.93 8.98
CA ARG A 144 -5.11 -16.62 9.92
C ARG A 144 -6.58 -16.25 9.61
N PRO A 145 -7.11 -16.74 8.45
CA PRO A 145 -8.45 -16.41 7.99
C PRO A 145 -9.57 -17.02 8.85
#